data_AF-A0A449A2K2-F1
#
_entry.id   AF-A0A449A2K2-F1
#
_cell.length_a   1.000
_cell.length_b   1.000
_cell.length_c   1.000
_cell.angle_alpha   90.00
_cell.angle_beta   90.00
_cell.angle_gamma   90.00
#
_symmetry.space_group_name_H-M   'P 1'
#
loop_
_entity.id
_entity.type
_entity.pdbx_description
1 polymer ?
#
loop_
_entity_poly.entity_id
_entity_poly.type
_entity_poly.pdbx_seq_one_letter_code
_entity_poly.pdbx_strand_id
1 'polypeptide(L)'
;MVKSNIYKRVERTFFILFTAILLLFIFISFFIKDGYSYFLGYAIGALSVFLTYKVNFMVSFFIFIRPKKSAFFFGFLKFLLVLLWWAIITIAIVQIDLDFHAYLKREADNSLWYTLAPINIFTYVFGASMIFISIMVAHIFEAIKIKKMKK
;
A
#
# COMPACT_ATOMS: atom_id res chain seq x y z
N MET A 1 23.72 3.42 15.02
CA MET A 1 23.98 2.93 13.65
C MET A 1 23.18 1.67 13.25
N VAL A 2 22.59 0.90 14.17
CA VAL A 2 21.83 -0.34 13.87
C VAL A 2 20.45 -0.10 13.21
N LYS A 3 19.76 1.00 13.54
CA LYS A 3 18.42 1.29 13.00
C LYS A 3 18.38 1.46 11.48
N SER A 4 19.42 1.93 10.80
CA SER A 4 19.34 2.18 9.34
C SER A 4 19.27 0.90 8.49
N ASN A 5 19.66 -0.25 9.05
CA ASN A 5 19.75 -1.50 8.30
C ASN A 5 18.39 -2.19 8.14
N ILE A 6 17.50 -2.07 9.14
CA ILE A 6 16.15 -2.68 9.07
C ILE A 6 15.25 -1.94 8.08
N TYR A 7 15.30 -0.61 8.02
CA TYR A 7 14.51 0.17 7.05
C TYR A 7 14.85 -0.19 5.61
N LYS A 8 16.14 -0.23 5.26
CA LYS A 8 16.60 -0.65 3.94
C LYS A 8 16.14 -2.07 3.60
N ARG A 9 16.10 -2.96 4.59
CA ARG A 9 15.61 -4.33 4.41
C ARG A 9 14.10 -4.38 4.18
N VAL A 10 13.31 -3.62 4.94
CA VAL A 10 11.86 -3.50 4.73
C VAL A 10 11.57 -3.00 3.31
N GLU A 11 12.28 -1.98 2.84
CA GLU A 11 12.12 -1.46 1.48
C GLU A 11 12.48 -2.49 0.42
N ARG A 12 13.61 -3.18 0.58
CA ARG A 12 13.99 -4.25 -0.34
C ARG A 12 12.97 -5.39 -0.35
N THR A 13 12.49 -5.79 0.82
CA THR A 13 11.46 -6.83 0.97
C THR A 13 10.16 -6.39 0.30
N PHE A 14 9.77 -5.12 0.48
CA PHE A 14 8.62 -4.52 -0.18
C PHE A 14 8.75 -4.61 -1.70
N PHE A 15 9.86 -4.15 -2.30
CA PHE A 15 10.00 -4.19 -3.76
C PHE A 15 10.04 -5.61 -4.33
N ILE A 16 10.63 -6.57 -3.61
CA ILE A 16 10.63 -7.98 -4.02
C ILE A 16 9.21 -8.53 -4.03
N LEU A 17 8.48 -8.37 -2.92
CA LEU A 17 7.11 -8.87 -2.80
C LEU A 17 6.15 -8.14 -3.74
N PHE A 18 6.30 -6.82 -3.86
CA PHE A 18 5.57 -5.98 -4.82
C PHE A 18 5.73 -6.51 -6.23
N THR A 19 6.96 -6.70 -6.69
CA THR A 19 7.23 -7.16 -8.05
C THR A 19 6.68 -8.57 -8.26
N ALA A 20 6.87 -9.49 -7.30
CA ALA A 20 6.38 -10.86 -7.41
C ALA A 20 4.85 -10.94 -7.50
N ILE A 21 4.14 -10.22 -6.63
CA ILE A 21 2.66 -10.20 -6.61
C ILE A 21 2.11 -9.43 -7.81
N LEU A 22 2.76 -8.34 -8.23
CA LEU A 22 2.37 -7.59 -9.41
C LEU A 22 2.47 -8.46 -10.67
N LEU A 23 3.56 -9.22 -10.83
CA LEU A 23 3.71 -10.17 -11.93
C LEU A 23 2.66 -11.28 -11.88
N LEU A 24 2.29 -11.75 -10.69
CA LEU A 24 1.19 -12.71 -10.52
C LEU A 24 -0.15 -12.11 -10.98
N PHE A 25 -0.49 -10.88 -10.61
CA PHE A 25 -1.72 -10.24 -11.07
C PHE A 25 -1.71 -9.92 -12.57
N ILE A 26 -0.57 -9.52 -13.13
CA ILE A 26 -0.39 -9.38 -14.57
C ILE A 26 -0.63 -10.73 -15.26
N PHE A 27 -0.06 -11.82 -14.74
CA PHE A 27 -0.29 -13.15 -15.29
C PHE A 27 -1.77 -13.54 -15.26
N ILE A 28 -2.45 -13.36 -14.11
CA ILE A 28 -3.88 -13.62 -13.94
C ILE A 28 -4.73 -12.77 -14.91
N SER A 29 -4.30 -11.53 -15.21
CA SER A 29 -5.03 -10.61 -16.10
C SER A 29 -5.20 -11.14 -17.52
N PHE A 30 -4.34 -12.06 -17.98
CA PHE A 30 -4.48 -12.72 -19.28
C PHE A 30 -5.61 -13.77 -19.32
N PHE A 31 -6.06 -14.27 -18.17
CA PHE A 31 -7.04 -15.35 -18.09
C PHE A 31 -8.43 -14.91 -17.64
N ILE A 32 -8.56 -13.72 -17.07
CA ILE A 32 -9.82 -13.20 -16.52
C ILE A 32 -10.25 -11.95 -17.29
N LYS A 33 -11.50 -11.93 -17.76
CA LYS A 33 -12.10 -10.74 -18.35
C LYS A 33 -12.06 -9.58 -17.35
N ASP A 34 -11.62 -8.41 -17.80
CA ASP A 34 -11.40 -7.23 -16.95
C ASP A 34 -10.32 -7.46 -15.86
N GLY A 35 -9.48 -8.49 -16.00
CA GLY A 35 -8.44 -8.85 -15.03
C GLY A 35 -7.33 -7.80 -14.88
N TYR A 36 -7.29 -6.78 -15.74
CA TYR A 36 -6.43 -5.62 -15.55
C TYR A 36 -6.77 -4.86 -14.25
N SER A 37 -8.00 -4.97 -13.77
CA SER A 37 -8.44 -4.30 -12.55
C SER A 37 -7.73 -4.79 -11.30
N TYR A 38 -7.29 -6.05 -11.29
CA TYR A 38 -6.53 -6.65 -10.20
C TYR A 38 -5.13 -6.06 -10.09
N PHE A 39 -4.42 -5.88 -11.22
CA PHE A 39 -3.09 -5.29 -11.17
C PHE A 39 -3.16 -3.80 -10.83
N LEU A 40 -4.14 -3.06 -11.36
CA LEU A 40 -4.31 -1.63 -11.08
C LEU A 40 -4.61 -1.38 -9.61
N GLY A 41 -5.62 -2.09 -9.06
CA GLY A 41 -5.96 -1.98 -7.65
C GLY A 41 -4.76 -2.28 -6.76
N TYR A 42 -4.10 -3.42 -6.99
CA TYR A 42 -2.91 -3.79 -6.23
C TYR A 42 -1.79 -2.76 -6.31
N ALA A 43 -1.43 -2.30 -7.52
CA ALA A 43 -0.35 -1.36 -7.73
C ALA A 43 -0.62 -0.02 -7.01
N ILE A 44 -1.83 0.52 -7.16
CA ILE A 44 -2.24 1.76 -6.50
C ILE A 44 -2.17 1.60 -4.98
N GLY A 45 -2.73 0.52 -4.43
CA GLY A 45 -2.74 0.28 -2.99
C GLY A 45 -1.33 0.16 -2.41
N ALA A 46 -0.49 -0.67 -3.05
CA ALA A 46 0.88 -0.93 -2.60
C ALA A 46 1.77 0.32 -2.69
N LEU A 47 1.71 1.07 -3.79
CA LEU A 47 2.50 2.29 -3.94
C LEU A 47 2.02 3.40 -3.00
N SER A 48 0.70 3.52 -2.79
CA SER A 48 0.11 4.50 -1.87
C SER A 48 0.55 4.28 -0.43
N VAL A 49 0.55 3.02 0.04
CA VAL A 49 1.03 2.71 1.39
C VAL A 49 2.54 2.87 1.50
N PHE A 50 3.30 2.55 0.45
CA PHE A 50 4.75 2.75 0.44
C PHE A 50 5.13 4.23 0.52
N LEU A 51 4.42 5.09 -0.22
CA LEU A 51 4.61 6.53 -0.13
C LEU A 51 4.30 7.04 1.28
N THR A 52 3.18 6.60 1.85
CA THR A 52 2.79 6.94 3.22
C THR A 52 3.86 6.47 4.22
N TYR A 53 4.42 5.28 4.04
CA TYR A 53 5.53 4.78 4.85
C TYR A 53 6.79 5.66 4.73
N LYS A 54 7.18 6.08 3.53
CA LYS A 54 8.32 6.97 3.30
C LYS A 54 8.12 8.34 3.96
N VAL A 55 6.96 8.96 3.74
CA VAL A 55 6.60 10.23 4.39
C VAL A 55 6.60 10.07 5.90
N ASN A 56 6.01 8.98 6.42
CA ASN A 56 5.98 8.68 7.84
C ASN A 56 7.38 8.54 8.44
N PHE A 57 8.31 7.91 7.72
CA PHE A 57 9.69 7.78 8.15
C PHE A 57 10.39 9.14 8.24
N MET A 58 10.26 9.98 7.21
CA MET A 58 10.85 11.33 7.19
C MET A 58 10.28 12.21 8.30
N VAL A 59 8.95 12.26 8.43
CA VAL A 59 8.26 13.08 9.44
C VAL A 59 8.56 12.61 10.86
N SER A 60 8.63 11.30 11.10
CA SER A 60 8.96 10.77 12.43
C SER A 60 10.33 11.26 12.93
N PHE A 61 11.34 11.36 12.04
CA PHE A 61 12.64 11.91 12.40
C PHE A 61 12.53 13.36 12.92
N PHE A 62 11.73 14.20 12.25
CA PHE A 62 11.50 15.59 12.68
C PHE A 62 10.72 15.69 14.00
N ILE A 63 9.80 14.75 14.27
CA ILE A 63 9.02 14.73 15.52
C ILE A 63 9.91 14.41 16.73
N PHE A 64 10.85 13.47 16.60
CA PHE A 64 11.70 13.03 17.71
C PHE A 64 12.63 14.11 18.27
N ILE A 65 12.93 15.14 17.49
CA ILE A 65 13.86 16.22 17.87
C ILE A 65 13.11 17.37 18.57
N ARG A 66 11.77 17.37 18.56
CA ARG A 66 10.95 18.47 19.08
C ARG A 66 10.45 18.25 20.52
N PRO A 67 10.16 19.33 21.27
CA PRO A 67 9.56 19.24 22.60
C PRO A 67 8.17 18.59 22.56
N LYS A 68 7.78 17.94 23.68
CA LYS A 68 6.58 17.08 23.78
C LYS A 68 5.30 17.70 23.21
N LYS A 69 5.00 18.97 23.52
CA LYS A 69 3.78 19.65 23.03
C LYS A 69 3.78 19.79 21.50
N SER A 70 4.90 20.19 20.92
CA SER A 70 5.04 20.27 19.47
C SER A 70 5.02 18.89 18.83
N ALA A 71 5.68 17.89 19.44
CA ALA A 71 5.67 16.51 18.95
C ALA A 71 4.25 15.92 18.85
N PHE A 72 3.38 16.19 19.84
CA PHE A 72 1.97 15.79 19.80
C PHE A 72 1.23 16.44 18.62
N PHE A 73 1.34 17.76 18.47
CA PHE A 73 0.69 18.50 17.38
C PHE A 73 1.15 17.99 16.00
N PHE A 74 2.45 17.78 15.79
CA PHE A 74 2.97 17.21 14.54
C PHE A 74 2.52 15.76 14.33
N GLY A 75 2.40 14.96 15.38
CA GLY A 75 1.84 13.61 15.32
C GLY A 75 0.38 13.60 14.86
N PHE A 76 -0.43 14.51 15.41
CA PHE A 76 -1.83 14.67 15.03
C PHE A 76 -1.98 15.19 13.59
N LEU A 77 -1.22 16.22 13.21
CA LEU A 77 -1.22 16.75 11.85
C LEU A 77 -0.81 15.68 10.83
N LYS A 78 0.21 14.87 11.15
CA LYS A 78 0.62 13.72 10.34
C LYS A 78 -0.52 12.72 10.17
N PHE A 79 -1.21 12.37 11.25
CA PHE A 79 -2.36 11.47 11.19
C PHE A 79 -3.47 12.00 10.26
N LEU A 80 -3.81 13.29 10.38
CA LEU A 80 -4.76 13.94 9.48
C LEU A 80 -4.32 13.91 8.02
N LEU A 81 -3.05 14.18 7.73
CA LEU A 81 -2.50 14.12 6.37
C LEU A 81 -2.59 12.71 5.78
N VAL A 82 -2.34 11.68 6.59
CA VAL A 82 -2.48 10.28 6.16
C VAL A 82 -3.94 9.95 5.88
N LEU A 83 -4.88 10.36 6.75
CA LEU A 83 -6.32 10.18 6.49
C LEU A 83 -6.77 10.89 5.23
N LEU A 84 -6.34 12.14 5.03
CA LEU A 84 -6.65 12.92 3.84
C LEU A 84 -6.11 12.25 2.57
N TRP A 85 -4.89 11.72 2.61
CA TRP A 85 -4.29 10.96 1.51
C TRP A 85 -5.14 9.74 1.13
N TRP A 86 -5.56 8.95 2.12
CA TRP A 86 -6.42 7.79 1.88
C TRP A 86 -7.81 8.19 1.36
N ALA A 87 -8.38 9.28 1.87
CA ALA A 87 -9.65 9.81 1.37
C ALA A 87 -9.55 10.24 -0.10
N ILE A 88 -8.50 10.99 -0.47
CA ILE A 88 -8.26 11.44 -1.85
C ILE A 88 -8.14 10.24 -2.80
N ILE A 89 -7.34 9.23 -2.45
CA ILE A 89 -7.19 8.04 -3.29
C ILE A 89 -8.52 7.29 -3.43
N THR A 90 -9.26 7.13 -2.33
CA THR A 90 -10.54 6.41 -2.35
C THR A 90 -11.56 7.14 -3.22
N ILE A 91 -11.67 8.47 -3.09
CA ILE A 91 -12.53 9.29 -3.95
C ILE A 91 -12.10 9.18 -5.41
N ALA A 92 -10.80 9.24 -5.70
CA ALA A 92 -10.29 9.10 -7.06
C ALA A 92 -10.62 7.73 -7.67
N ILE A 93 -10.47 6.64 -6.90
CA ILE A 93 -10.84 5.29 -7.34
C ILE A 93 -12.34 5.25 -7.65
N VAL A 94 -13.19 5.71 -6.74
CA VAL A 94 -14.64 5.74 -6.95
C VAL A 94 -15.02 6.57 -8.18
N GLN A 95 -14.39 7.73 -8.38
CA GLN A 95 -14.65 8.58 -9.53
C GLN A 95 -14.25 7.90 -10.85
N ILE A 96 -13.06 7.27 -10.90
CA ILE A 96 -12.60 6.50 -12.05
C ILE A 96 -13.57 5.36 -12.35
N ASP A 97 -14.04 4.66 -11.33
CA ASP A 97 -15.00 3.57 -11.49
C ASP A 97 -16.34 4.08 -12.03
N LEU A 98 -16.86 5.20 -11.51
CA LEU A 98 -18.10 5.81 -12.01
C LEU A 98 -17.97 6.25 -13.49
N ASP A 99 -16.87 6.93 -13.84
CA ASP A 99 -16.66 7.47 -15.19
C ASP A 99 -16.47 6.35 -16.22
N PHE A 100 -15.75 5.28 -15.87
CA PHE A 100 -15.54 4.12 -16.73
C PHE A 100 -16.87 3.43 -17.08
N HIS A 101 -17.74 3.31 -16.09
CA HIS A 101 -19.04 2.68 -16.27
C HIS A 101 -20.01 3.54 -17.08
N ALA A 102 -20.01 4.85 -16.85
CA ALA A 102 -20.77 5.80 -17.67
C ALA A 102 -20.32 5.74 -19.14
N TYR A 103 -19.01 5.63 -19.39
CA TYR A 103 -18.45 5.51 -20.74
C TYR A 103 -18.89 4.23 -21.47
N LEU A 104 -18.89 3.09 -20.76
CA LEU A 104 -19.25 1.81 -21.37
C LEU A 104 -20.75 1.66 -21.67
N LYS A 105 -21.60 2.61 -21.25
CA LYS A 105 -23.07 2.51 -21.33
C LYS A 105 -23.61 1.17 -20.80
N ARG A 106 -22.88 0.52 -19.89
CA ARG A 106 -23.42 -0.63 -19.18
C ARG A 106 -24.53 -0.07 -18.29
N GLU A 107 -25.76 -0.53 -18.47
CA GLU A 107 -26.77 -0.30 -17.45
C GLU A 107 -26.21 -0.78 -16.12
N ALA A 108 -26.53 -0.07 -15.04
CA ALA A 108 -26.16 -0.43 -13.68
C ALA A 108 -26.85 -1.76 -13.33
N ASP A 109 -26.32 -2.85 -13.87
CA ASP A 109 -26.64 -4.18 -13.41
C ASP A 109 -26.10 -4.24 -11.98
N ASN A 110 -27.01 -4.39 -11.00
CA ASN A 110 -26.73 -4.40 -9.56
C ASN A 110 -25.77 -5.53 -9.12
N SER A 111 -25.11 -6.18 -10.07
CA SER A 111 -24.04 -7.13 -9.83
C SER A 111 -22.88 -6.45 -9.09
N LEU A 112 -22.43 -7.10 -8.02
CA LEU A 112 -21.21 -6.76 -7.28
C LEU A 112 -19.96 -6.63 -8.17
N TRP A 113 -20.02 -7.15 -9.40
CA TRP A 113 -18.96 -7.03 -10.40
C TRP A 113 -18.78 -5.60 -10.91
N TYR A 114 -19.80 -4.75 -10.81
CA TYR A 114 -19.77 -3.34 -11.19
C TYR A 114 -18.87 -2.49 -10.29
N THR A 115 -18.56 -2.94 -9.06
CA THR A 115 -17.65 -2.25 -8.13
C THR A 115 -16.23 -2.83 -8.13
N LEU A 116 -15.92 -3.74 -9.07
CA LEU A 116 -14.65 -4.47 -9.14
C LEU A 116 -13.80 -4.13 -10.37
N ALA A 117 -14.25 -3.20 -11.21
CA ALA A 117 -13.54 -2.72 -12.38
C ALA A 117 -13.81 -1.20 -12.56
N PRO A 118 -12.92 -0.45 -13.21
CA PRO A 118 -11.58 -0.81 -13.65
C PRO A 118 -10.57 -0.94 -12.50
N ILE A 119 -10.89 -0.55 -11.26
CA ILE A 119 -9.98 -0.71 -10.12
C ILE A 119 -10.63 -1.64 -9.10
N ASN A 120 -10.03 -2.81 -8.88
CA ASN A 120 -10.59 -3.77 -7.93
C ASN A 120 -10.26 -3.39 -6.48
N ILE A 121 -11.28 -3.02 -5.69
CA ILE A 121 -11.12 -2.56 -4.32
C ILE A 121 -10.46 -3.61 -3.39
N PHE A 122 -10.71 -4.90 -3.59
CA PHE A 122 -10.09 -5.95 -2.77
C PHE A 122 -8.59 -6.04 -3.01
N THR A 123 -8.17 -5.97 -4.27
CA THR A 123 -6.74 -5.95 -4.60
C THR A 123 -6.05 -4.67 -4.15
N TYR A 124 -6.77 -3.54 -4.16
CA TYR A 124 -6.30 -2.30 -3.55
C TYR A 124 -6.06 -2.43 -2.05
N VAL A 125 -7.03 -2.94 -1.29
CA VAL A 125 -6.87 -3.18 0.15
C VAL A 125 -5.73 -4.16 0.41
N PHE A 126 -5.60 -5.21 -0.41
CA PHE A 126 -4.49 -6.14 -0.32
C PHE A 126 -3.14 -5.44 -0.57
N GLY A 127 -3.04 -4.60 -1.60
CA GLY A 127 -1.87 -3.75 -1.86
C GLY A 127 -1.55 -2.82 -0.68
N ALA A 128 -2.56 -2.19 -0.08
CA ALA A 128 -2.40 -1.31 1.08
C ALA A 128 -1.85 -2.05 2.31
N SER A 129 -2.06 -3.36 2.42
CA SER A 129 -1.50 -4.19 3.50
C SER A 129 -0.02 -4.56 3.31
N MET A 130 0.53 -4.33 2.11
CA MET A 130 1.85 -4.83 1.68
C MET A 130 3.01 -4.35 2.57
N ILE A 131 2.94 -3.12 3.10
CA ILE A 131 3.99 -2.62 3.98
C ILE A 131 4.07 -3.41 5.30
N PHE A 132 2.92 -3.80 5.87
CA PHE A 132 2.88 -4.54 7.13
C PHE A 132 3.46 -5.94 6.93
N ILE A 133 3.10 -6.59 5.82
CA ILE A 133 3.68 -7.88 5.42
C ILE A 133 5.20 -7.74 5.25
N SER A 134 5.66 -6.68 4.59
CA SER A 134 7.09 -6.42 4.35
C SER A 134 7.86 -6.21 5.67
N ILE A 135 7.26 -5.48 6.62
CA ILE A 135 7.81 -5.30 7.97
C ILE A 135 7.91 -6.64 8.69
N MET A 136 6.84 -7.44 8.69
CA MET A 136 6.81 -8.74 9.35
C MET A 136 7.90 -9.68 8.80
N VAL A 137 7.96 -9.82 7.47
CA VAL A 137 8.94 -10.66 6.79
C VAL A 137 10.38 -10.21 7.09
N ALA A 138 10.65 -8.91 7.05
CA ALA A 138 11.98 -8.37 7.34
C ALA A 138 12.46 -8.70 8.77
N HIS A 139 11.56 -8.65 9.76
CA HIS A 139 11.87 -8.97 11.15
C HIS A 139 12.03 -10.48 11.38
N ILE A 140 11.22 -11.32 10.73
CA ILE A 140 11.36 -12.78 10.79
C ILE A 140 12.76 -13.20 10.31
N PHE A 141 13.21 -12.67 9.17
CA PHE A 141 14.56 -12.96 8.66
C PHE A 141 15.68 -12.50 9.59
N GLU A 142 15.49 -11.37 10.29
CA GLU A 142 16.44 -10.90 11.28
C GLU A 142 16.51 -11.83 12.49
N ALA A 143 15.36 -12.24 13.02
CA ALA A 143 15.27 -13.17 14.16
C ALA A 143 15.95 -14.51 13.84
N ILE A 144 15.73 -15.05 12.64
CA ILE A 144 16.38 -16.28 12.17
C ILE A 144 17.90 -16.11 12.09
N LYS A 145 18.38 -14.98 11.55
CA LYS A 145 19.82 -14.70 11.45
C LYS A 145 20.48 -14.63 12.82
N ILE A 146 19.87 -13.92 13.78
CA ILE A 146 20.39 -13.81 15.15
C ILE A 146 20.45 -15.19 15.82
N LYS A 147 19.43 -16.03 15.64
CA LYS A 147 19.41 -17.39 16.19
C LYS A 147 20.53 -18.27 15.63
N LYS A 148 20.89 -18.12 14.35
CA LYS A 148 22.00 -18.86 13.73
C LYS A 148 23.38 -18.41 14.22
N MET A 149 23.56 -17.15 14.61
CA MET A 149 24.85 -16.64 15.13
C MET A 149 25.10 -17.01 16.60
N LYS A 150 24.08 -17.46 17.33
CA LYS A 150 24.18 -17.89 18.74
C LYS A 150 24.36 -19.40 18.90
N LYS A 151 24.33 -20.15 17.81
CA LYS A 151 24.65 -21.58 17.76
C LYS A 151 26.05 -21.75 17.19
#